data_AF-B8Y2C0-F1
#
_entry.id   AF-B8Y2C0-F1
#
_cell.length_a   1.000
_cell.length_b   1.000
_cell.length_c   1.000
_cell.angle_alpha   90.00
_cell.angle_beta   90.00
_cell.angle_gamma   90.00
#
_symmetry.space_group_name_H-M   'P 1'
#
loop_
_entity.id
_entity.type
_entity.pdbx_description
1 polymer ?
#
loop_
_entity_poly.entity_id
_entity_poly.type
_entity_poly.pdbx_seq_one_letter_code
_entity_poly.pdbx_strand_id
1 'polypeptide(L)'
;GHVCSILCSILLARPVKWIEDRTGNLISTHYARDIYYKGELALRKDGKILGVRFHCDSDNGSSFSDAQPTKFKIGLIHSAFSAYDIPFGYMTAQGHYTNKAPGGVAYRCSFRVTEAMFFQERAIQAAAYDLGMDQAAFRRLNLVKDHQFPFRTPYGFLLDSGQYEKCLDVGLDAIGYDEFLREKEAARAQGRRLGIGISTMTEPLGAGNSREYDILGIKMFDAAELRVHPSGKAILKIGAQTQGQGHETTFAQIVTHELGIPAADILVQHGDTDNTPFGMGTYASRSTPVAGAATAMVARKVRAKARKLAAHLLEVSEEDIEWELGRFYVRGAPNNGVSIQECAMAAYGNMPDGLEPGLENNAYYDPPNMTWPFAAYIVTVEVDPETGVWDVLRM
;
A
#
# COMPACT_ATOMS: atom_id res chain seq x y z
N GLY A 1 -20.07 -16.12 12.97
CA GLY A 1 -21.31 -15.33 12.83
C GLY A 1 -21.91 -15.38 11.43
N HIS A 2 -21.24 -14.82 10.43
CA HIS A 2 -21.80 -14.63 9.08
C HIS A 2 -22.34 -15.90 8.39
N VAL A 3 -21.60 -17.02 8.43
CA VAL A 3 -22.05 -18.30 7.86
C VAL A 3 -23.35 -18.77 8.52
N CYS A 4 -23.44 -18.68 9.85
CA CYS A 4 -24.65 -19.04 10.59
C CYS A 4 -25.83 -18.13 10.25
N SER A 5 -25.63 -16.81 10.11
CA SER A 5 -26.72 -15.91 9.72
C SER A 5 -27.24 -16.20 8.32
N ILE A 6 -26.37 -16.58 7.37
CA ILE A 6 -26.79 -17.01 6.03
C ILE A 6 -27.61 -18.29 6.12
N LEU A 7 -27.12 -19.31 6.82
CA LEU A 7 -27.82 -20.59 7.01
C LEU A 7 -29.20 -20.39 7.65
N CYS A 8 -29.28 -19.60 8.73
CA CYS A 8 -30.55 -19.28 9.39
C CYS A 8 -31.50 -18.54 8.45
N SER A 9 -31.00 -17.61 7.62
CA SER A 9 -31.81 -16.90 6.62
C SER A 9 -32.39 -17.86 5.58
N ILE A 10 -31.62 -18.85 5.12
CA ILE A 10 -32.08 -19.89 4.18
C ILE A 10 -33.19 -20.73 4.82
N LEU A 11 -32.96 -21.23 6.04
CA LEU A 11 -33.91 -22.13 6.72
C LEU A 11 -35.21 -21.43 7.12
N LEU A 12 -35.14 -20.15 7.49
CA LEU A 12 -36.30 -19.37 7.93
C LEU A 12 -36.98 -18.60 6.79
N ALA A 13 -36.35 -18.53 5.62
CA ALA A 13 -36.77 -17.71 4.48
C ALA A 13 -37.05 -16.24 4.86
N ARG A 14 -36.26 -15.67 5.79
CA ARG A 14 -36.43 -14.32 6.33
C ARG A 14 -35.08 -13.66 6.61
N PRO A 15 -34.97 -12.32 6.57
CA PRO A 15 -33.73 -11.64 6.93
C PRO A 15 -33.28 -11.96 8.35
N VAL A 16 -32.01 -12.33 8.51
CA VAL A 16 -31.37 -12.59 9.81
C VAL A 16 -30.21 -11.62 10.01
N LYS A 17 -30.21 -10.89 11.13
CA LYS A 17 -29.16 -9.94 11.52
C LYS A 17 -28.26 -10.55 12.58
N TRP A 18 -26.96 -10.45 12.37
CA TRP A 18 -25.94 -10.77 13.38
C TRP A 18 -25.03 -9.56 13.57
N ILE A 19 -24.84 -9.17 14.83
CA ILE A 19 -23.93 -8.10 15.26
C ILE A 19 -23.23 -8.63 16.51
N GLU A 20 -21.90 -8.68 16.51
CA GLU A 20 -21.11 -9.05 17.70
C GLU A 20 -20.93 -7.88 18.65
N ASP A 21 -20.66 -8.18 19.93
CA ASP A 21 -20.23 -7.17 20.89
C ASP A 21 -18.69 -7.03 20.91
N ARG A 22 -18.19 -6.09 21.72
CA ARG A 22 -16.75 -5.84 21.86
C ARG A 22 -15.98 -7.07 22.35
N THR A 23 -16.54 -7.81 23.30
CA THR A 23 -15.87 -8.96 23.91
C THR A 23 -15.76 -10.08 22.87
N GLY A 24 -16.85 -10.41 22.18
CA GLY A 24 -16.91 -11.35 21.08
C GLY A 24 -15.89 -11.02 19.99
N ASN A 25 -15.80 -9.74 19.62
CA ASN A 25 -14.80 -9.28 18.66
C ASN A 25 -13.36 -9.61 19.11
N LEU A 26 -12.98 -9.23 20.34
CA LEU A 26 -11.62 -9.39 20.85
C LEU A 26 -11.21 -10.85 21.08
N ILE A 27 -12.16 -11.72 21.46
CA ILE A 27 -11.84 -13.11 21.83
C ILE A 27 -11.98 -14.11 20.67
N SER A 28 -12.64 -13.75 19.58
CA SER A 28 -13.04 -14.72 18.55
C SER A 28 -12.78 -14.31 17.10
N THR A 29 -12.39 -13.06 16.83
CA THR A 29 -11.99 -12.61 15.49
C THR A 29 -10.47 -12.66 15.33
N HIS A 30 -9.97 -12.32 14.13
CA HIS A 30 -8.54 -12.37 13.82
C HIS A 30 -7.71 -11.50 14.78
N TYR A 31 -6.84 -12.14 15.55
CA TYR A 31 -5.74 -11.46 16.23
C TYR A 31 -4.65 -11.05 15.22
N ALA A 32 -3.63 -10.35 15.71
CA ALA A 32 -2.47 -9.96 14.91
C ALA A 32 -1.15 -10.30 15.61
N ARG A 33 -0.06 -10.48 14.84
CA ARG A 33 1.31 -10.75 15.33
C ARG A 33 1.51 -12.19 15.83
N ASP A 34 1.88 -12.38 17.09
CA ASP A 34 2.24 -13.66 17.71
C ASP A 34 3.32 -14.45 16.93
N ILE A 35 4.41 -13.72 16.59
CA ILE A 35 5.61 -14.25 15.93
C ILE A 35 6.81 -14.15 16.87
N TYR A 36 7.59 -15.22 16.96
CA TYR A 36 8.81 -15.29 17.74
C TYR A 36 10.01 -15.42 16.80
N TYR A 37 11.01 -14.56 16.99
CA TYR A 37 12.18 -14.48 16.12
C TYR A 37 13.44 -14.99 16.82
N LYS A 38 14.26 -15.73 16.07
CA LYS A 38 15.68 -15.94 16.37
C LYS A 38 16.49 -15.48 15.18
N GLY A 39 17.23 -14.38 15.35
CA GLY A 39 17.95 -13.70 14.27
C GLY A 39 19.43 -13.54 14.55
N GLU A 40 20.22 -13.55 13.48
CA GLU A 40 21.68 -13.37 13.48
C GLU A 40 22.08 -12.45 12.32
N LEU A 41 22.97 -11.50 12.60
CA LEU A 41 23.60 -10.64 11.59
C LEU A 41 25.11 -10.90 11.55
N ALA A 42 25.65 -11.09 10.35
CA ALA A 42 27.08 -11.11 10.12
C ALA A 42 27.55 -9.70 9.77
N LEU A 43 28.53 -9.17 10.50
CA LEU A 43 29.00 -7.78 10.37
C LEU A 43 30.50 -7.74 10.11
N ARG A 44 30.92 -6.79 9.27
CA ARG A 44 32.31 -6.33 9.21
C ARG A 44 32.56 -5.35 10.38
N LYS A 45 33.81 -5.23 10.83
CA LYS A 45 34.20 -4.34 11.95
C LYS A 45 33.84 -2.86 11.75
N ASP A 46 33.71 -2.41 10.51
CA ASP A 46 33.32 -1.04 10.18
C ASP A 46 31.79 -0.84 10.06
N GLY A 47 31.00 -1.87 10.38
CA GLY A 47 29.55 -1.82 10.41
C GLY A 47 28.84 -2.32 9.15
N LYS A 48 29.56 -2.71 8.08
CA LYS A 48 28.88 -3.26 6.88
C LYS A 48 28.27 -4.62 7.18
N ILE A 49 26.99 -4.79 6.88
CA ILE A 49 26.27 -6.05 7.01
C ILE A 49 26.66 -6.97 5.84
N LEU A 50 27.08 -8.19 6.18
CA LEU A 50 27.52 -9.22 5.24
C LEU A 50 26.43 -10.26 4.97
N GLY A 51 25.51 -10.45 5.91
CA GLY A 51 24.43 -11.39 5.74
C GLY A 51 23.50 -11.45 6.94
N VAL A 52 22.32 -12.00 6.71
CA VAL A 52 21.29 -12.19 7.73
C VAL A 52 20.77 -13.61 7.70
N ARG A 53 20.60 -14.19 8.88
CA ARG A 53 19.90 -15.46 9.07
C ARG A 53 18.83 -15.29 10.14
N PHE A 54 17.61 -15.77 9.88
CA PHE A 54 16.60 -15.82 10.93
C PHE A 54 15.64 -17.01 10.84
N HIS A 55 15.09 -17.38 11.99
CA HIS A 55 14.00 -18.35 12.15
C HIS A 55 12.79 -17.65 12.78
N CYS A 56 11.59 -18.01 12.32
CA CYS A 56 10.33 -17.51 12.87
C CYS A 56 9.43 -18.65 13.30
N ASP A 57 9.04 -18.68 14.57
CA ASP A 57 7.90 -19.48 15.02
C ASP A 57 6.65 -18.61 15.00
N SER A 58 5.55 -19.12 14.44
CA SER A 58 4.23 -18.49 14.45
C SER A 58 3.26 -19.33 15.25
N ASP A 59 2.60 -18.71 16.22
CA ASP A 59 1.38 -19.27 16.79
C ASP A 59 0.23 -18.92 15.85
N ASN A 60 -0.61 -19.90 15.48
CA ASN A 60 -1.74 -19.75 14.56
C ASN A 60 -3.10 -19.96 15.25
N GLY A 61 -3.11 -20.12 16.57
CA GLY A 61 -4.30 -20.51 17.32
C GLY A 61 -4.81 -21.90 16.93
N SER A 62 -6.12 -22.12 17.03
CA SER A 62 -6.75 -23.43 16.85
C SER A 62 -6.77 -23.91 15.39
N SER A 63 -6.62 -23.00 14.44
CA SER A 63 -6.71 -23.29 13.01
C SER A 63 -5.99 -22.24 12.19
N PHE A 64 -5.37 -22.63 11.09
CA PHE A 64 -4.67 -21.72 10.21
C PHE A 64 -5.66 -20.92 9.36
N SER A 65 -5.91 -19.67 9.72
CA SER A 65 -6.84 -18.76 9.03
C SER A 65 -6.19 -17.46 8.58
N ASP A 66 -4.86 -17.40 8.53
CA ASP A 66 -4.13 -16.21 8.08
C ASP A 66 -4.63 -15.74 6.70
N ALA A 67 -5.05 -14.48 6.65
CA ALA A 67 -5.58 -13.85 5.44
C ALA A 67 -4.44 -13.39 4.51
N GLN A 68 -3.84 -14.32 3.78
CA GLN A 68 -2.63 -14.08 2.98
C GLN A 68 -2.67 -14.77 1.61
N PRO A 69 -1.79 -14.38 0.66
CA PRO A 69 -1.74 -15.03 -0.64
C PRO A 69 -1.36 -16.52 -0.52
N THR A 70 -1.99 -17.38 -1.31
CA THR A 70 -2.01 -18.85 -1.13
C THR A 70 -0.63 -19.49 -1.01
N LYS A 71 0.36 -18.99 -1.76
CA LYS A 71 1.73 -19.52 -1.81
C LYS A 71 2.61 -19.09 -0.62
N PHE A 72 2.21 -18.05 0.11
CA PHE A 72 3.03 -17.44 1.16
C PHE A 72 2.46 -17.80 2.53
N LYS A 73 2.97 -18.88 3.14
CA LYS A 73 2.42 -19.42 4.40
C LYS A 73 2.75 -18.61 5.66
N ILE A 74 3.68 -17.67 5.54
CA ILE A 74 4.08 -16.74 6.61
C ILE A 74 4.12 -15.29 6.07
N GLY A 75 3.23 -15.00 5.14
CA GLY A 75 3.11 -13.71 4.47
C GLY A 75 4.40 -13.28 3.77
N LEU A 76 4.61 -11.97 3.77
CA LEU A 76 5.76 -11.29 3.18
C LEU A 76 6.83 -11.00 4.24
N ILE A 77 6.98 -11.85 5.26
CA ILE A 77 8.00 -11.69 6.31
C ILE A 77 9.44 -11.61 5.76
N HIS A 78 9.66 -12.19 4.58
CA HIS A 78 10.89 -12.13 3.79
C HIS A 78 11.14 -10.75 3.16
N SER A 79 10.29 -9.75 3.45
CA SER A 79 10.59 -8.34 3.20
C SER A 79 11.52 -7.74 4.26
N ALA A 80 11.82 -8.47 5.35
CA ALA A 80 12.79 -8.05 6.34
C ALA A 80 14.13 -7.73 5.66
N PHE A 81 14.76 -6.65 6.11
CA PHE A 81 16.00 -6.08 5.61
C PHE A 81 15.96 -5.48 4.20
N SER A 82 14.77 -5.24 3.63
CA SER A 82 14.65 -4.70 2.27
C SER A 82 15.22 -3.28 2.10
N ALA A 83 15.31 -2.48 3.17
CA ALA A 83 15.92 -1.14 3.09
C ALA A 83 17.46 -1.18 3.01
N TYR A 84 18.08 -2.32 3.31
CA TYR A 84 19.51 -2.45 3.47
C TYR A 84 20.15 -3.27 2.33
N ASP A 85 21.30 -2.79 1.87
CA ASP A 85 22.17 -3.48 0.93
C ASP A 85 22.91 -4.62 1.63
N ILE A 86 22.24 -5.78 1.70
CA ILE A 86 22.75 -7.03 2.28
C ILE A 86 22.86 -8.08 1.17
N PRO A 87 24.04 -8.69 0.96
CA PRO A 87 24.24 -9.60 -0.17
C PRO A 87 23.64 -11.00 0.05
N PHE A 88 23.48 -11.45 1.30
CA PHE A 88 23.02 -12.81 1.61
C PHE A 88 21.94 -12.83 2.70
N GLY A 89 20.84 -13.52 2.42
CA GLY A 89 19.77 -13.78 3.38
C GLY A 89 19.38 -15.24 3.40
N TYR A 90 19.12 -15.77 4.59
CA TYR A 90 18.49 -17.08 4.78
C TYR A 90 17.39 -16.97 5.83
N MET A 91 16.24 -17.58 5.57
CA MET A 91 15.16 -17.63 6.55
C MET A 91 14.45 -18.97 6.57
N THR A 92 13.94 -19.34 7.73
CA THR A 92 13.04 -20.47 7.93
C THR A 92 11.85 -20.04 8.78
N ALA A 93 10.72 -20.70 8.64
CA ALA A 93 9.55 -20.43 9.46
C ALA A 93 8.82 -21.73 9.82
N GLN A 94 8.23 -21.78 11.01
CA GLN A 94 7.41 -22.88 11.49
C GLN A 94 6.10 -22.35 12.07
N GLY A 95 4.99 -23.01 11.72
CA GLY A 95 3.66 -22.71 12.25
C GLY A 95 3.24 -23.73 13.29
N HIS A 96 2.71 -23.24 14.41
CA HIS A 96 2.23 -24.04 15.53
C HIS A 96 0.74 -23.80 15.77
N TYR A 97 0.03 -24.85 16.17
CA TYR A 97 -1.35 -24.75 16.64
C TYR A 97 -1.40 -24.69 18.15
N THR A 98 -2.30 -23.87 18.67
CA THR A 98 -2.51 -23.69 20.11
C THR A 98 -4.00 -23.52 20.43
N ASN A 99 -4.36 -23.55 21.72
CA ASN A 99 -5.74 -23.33 22.16
C ASN A 99 -6.11 -21.84 22.22
N LYS A 100 -5.83 -21.08 21.15
CA LYS A 100 -6.20 -19.66 20.99
C LYS A 100 -7.15 -19.48 19.79
N ALA A 101 -7.82 -18.32 19.69
CA ALA A 101 -8.58 -17.96 18.50
C ALA A 101 -7.65 -17.89 17.27
N PRO A 102 -8.15 -18.19 16.06
CA PRO A 102 -7.33 -18.18 14.86
C PRO A 102 -7.15 -16.76 14.31
N GLY A 103 -6.11 -16.55 13.50
CA GLY A 103 -5.76 -15.24 12.94
C GLY A 103 -4.25 -15.09 12.79
N GLY A 104 -3.77 -13.85 12.91
CA GLY A 104 -2.37 -13.48 12.84
C GLY A 104 -2.09 -12.38 11.81
N VAL A 105 -2.64 -12.53 10.60
CA VAL A 105 -2.65 -11.48 9.57
C VAL A 105 -3.86 -10.56 9.74
N ALA A 106 -3.68 -9.52 10.54
CA ALA A 106 -4.63 -8.44 10.75
C ALA A 106 -3.91 -7.16 11.20
N TYR A 107 -4.68 -6.11 11.49
CA TYR A 107 -4.20 -4.89 12.16
C TYR A 107 -3.00 -4.22 11.45
N ARG A 108 -3.25 -3.77 10.21
CA ARG A 108 -2.29 -3.01 9.38
C ARG A 108 -0.93 -3.71 9.18
N CYS A 109 -0.94 -5.03 9.00
CA CYS A 109 0.29 -5.84 8.92
C CYS A 109 0.89 -6.00 7.52
N SER A 110 0.12 -5.68 6.47
CA SER A 110 0.50 -5.89 5.07
C SER A 110 1.06 -7.30 4.80
N PHE A 111 0.40 -8.32 5.35
CA PHE A 111 0.86 -9.72 5.32
C PHE A 111 2.21 -9.92 6.03
N ARG A 112 2.25 -9.72 7.35
CA ARG A 112 3.44 -9.95 8.21
C ARG A 112 4.62 -8.98 8.03
N VAL A 113 4.45 -7.88 7.29
CA VAL A 113 5.50 -6.87 7.11
C VAL A 113 5.73 -6.09 8.40
N THR A 114 4.72 -5.91 9.24
CA THR A 114 4.91 -5.29 10.56
C THR A 114 5.93 -6.02 11.42
N GLU A 115 5.86 -7.35 11.43
CA GLU A 115 6.79 -8.21 12.16
C GLU A 115 8.18 -8.18 11.50
N ALA A 116 8.23 -8.17 10.17
CA ALA A 116 9.47 -8.03 9.40
C ALA A 116 10.22 -6.73 9.71
N MET A 117 9.53 -5.58 9.65
CA MET A 117 10.10 -4.27 9.94
C MET A 117 10.49 -4.12 11.40
N PHE A 118 9.68 -4.63 12.32
CA PHE A 118 10.02 -4.63 13.75
C PHE A 118 11.30 -5.43 14.02
N PHE A 119 11.39 -6.66 13.50
CA PHE A 119 12.57 -7.51 13.66
C PHE A 119 13.82 -6.88 13.04
N GLN A 120 13.71 -6.39 11.80
CA GLN A 120 14.76 -5.67 11.10
C GLN A 120 15.31 -4.52 11.95
N GLU A 121 14.47 -3.57 12.36
CA GLU A 121 14.95 -2.36 13.04
C GLU A 121 15.52 -2.65 14.43
N ARG A 122 14.98 -3.66 15.13
CA ARG A 122 15.56 -4.15 16.38
C ARG A 122 16.95 -4.77 16.16
N ALA A 123 17.12 -5.57 15.12
CA ALA A 123 18.41 -6.18 14.79
C ALA A 123 19.45 -5.13 14.37
N ILE A 124 19.04 -4.13 13.58
CA ILE A 124 19.89 -3.02 13.15
C ILE A 124 20.33 -2.16 14.35
N GLN A 125 19.41 -1.83 15.25
CA GLN A 125 19.75 -1.08 16.45
C GLN A 125 20.71 -1.86 17.36
N ALA A 126 20.46 -3.16 17.57
CA ALA A 126 21.34 -4.02 18.36
C ALA A 126 22.76 -4.09 17.76
N ALA A 127 22.87 -4.28 16.44
CA ALA A 127 24.14 -4.30 15.72
C ALA A 127 24.94 -2.99 15.88
N ALA A 128 24.26 -1.84 15.76
CA ALA A 128 24.89 -0.54 15.98
C ALA A 128 25.43 -0.41 17.41
N TYR A 129 24.65 -0.83 18.42
CA TYR A 129 25.04 -0.77 19.83
C TYR A 129 26.22 -1.70 20.15
N ASP A 130 26.20 -2.93 19.65
CA ASP A 130 27.29 -3.90 19.85
C ASP A 130 28.63 -3.41 19.27
N LEU A 131 28.59 -2.63 18.19
CA LEU A 131 29.76 -2.01 17.57
C LEU A 131 30.10 -0.63 18.15
N GLY A 132 29.29 -0.09 19.07
CA GLY A 132 29.45 1.27 19.59
C GLY A 132 29.29 2.36 18.52
N MET A 133 28.53 2.07 17.45
CA MET A 133 28.27 3.00 16.35
C MET A 133 26.99 3.79 16.60
N ASP A 134 26.96 5.03 16.12
CA ASP A 134 25.73 5.80 16.05
C ASP A 134 24.69 5.08 15.16
N GLN A 135 23.44 5.02 15.62
CA GLN A 135 22.39 4.24 14.98
C GLN A 135 21.92 4.84 13.63
N ALA A 136 22.09 6.14 13.41
CA ALA A 136 21.80 6.77 12.13
C ALA A 136 22.97 6.54 11.14
N ALA A 137 24.20 6.69 11.61
CA ALA A 137 25.40 6.39 10.83
C ALA A 137 25.47 4.93 10.37
N PHE A 138 25.14 3.98 11.27
CA PHE A 138 25.07 2.56 10.95
C PHE A 138 24.04 2.25 9.87
N ARG A 139 22.87 2.90 9.92
CA ARG A 139 21.84 2.79 8.86
C ARG A 139 22.39 3.36 7.55
N ARG A 140 22.90 4.59 7.56
CA ARG A 140 23.44 5.27 6.35
C ARG A 140 24.48 4.42 5.62
N LEU A 141 25.35 3.74 6.36
CA LEU A 141 26.34 2.81 5.79
C LEU A 141 25.70 1.63 5.03
N ASN A 142 24.57 1.13 5.52
CA ASN A 142 23.96 -0.09 5.05
C ASN A 142 22.73 0.09 4.17
N LEU A 143 22.13 1.29 4.09
CA LEU A 143 20.97 1.55 3.24
C LEU A 143 21.30 1.34 1.75
N VAL A 144 20.34 0.79 1.00
CA VAL A 144 20.38 0.78 -0.47
C VAL A 144 20.47 2.21 -0.99
N LYS A 145 21.34 2.44 -1.98
CA LYS A 145 21.60 3.75 -2.56
C LYS A 145 20.68 4.04 -3.74
N ASP A 146 20.37 5.33 -3.96
CA ASP A 146 19.45 5.80 -5.01
C ASP A 146 19.76 5.24 -6.41
N HIS A 147 21.04 5.09 -6.77
CA HIS A 147 21.46 4.58 -8.07
C HIS A 147 21.38 3.05 -8.22
N GLN A 148 21.03 2.32 -7.15
CA GLN A 148 20.91 0.87 -7.16
C GLN A 148 19.49 0.39 -7.51
N PHE A 149 18.51 1.29 -7.56
CA PHE A 149 17.13 0.93 -7.94
C PHE A 149 16.99 0.73 -9.45
N PRO A 150 16.18 -0.25 -9.91
CA PRO A 150 15.48 -1.24 -9.10
C PRO A 150 16.44 -2.26 -8.45
N PHE A 151 16.27 -2.52 -7.16
CA PHE A 151 17.20 -3.29 -6.34
C PHE A 151 16.61 -4.66 -5.97
N ARG A 152 17.41 -5.73 -6.06
CA ARG A 152 16.97 -7.07 -5.66
C ARG A 152 17.41 -7.36 -4.22
N THR A 153 16.43 -7.59 -3.34
CA THR A 153 16.66 -7.87 -1.91
C THR A 153 17.29 -9.25 -1.72
N PRO A 154 17.94 -9.52 -0.57
CA PRO A 154 18.52 -10.84 -0.27
C PRO A 154 17.53 -12.01 -0.33
N TYR A 155 16.22 -11.74 -0.28
CA TYR A 155 15.17 -12.75 -0.35
C TYR A 155 14.40 -12.75 -1.68
N GLY A 156 14.86 -11.98 -2.67
CA GLY A 156 14.41 -12.07 -4.06
C GLY A 156 13.38 -11.02 -4.49
N PHE A 157 12.87 -10.17 -3.60
CA PHE A 157 12.01 -9.05 -3.98
C PHE A 157 12.75 -8.06 -4.87
N LEU A 158 12.02 -7.40 -5.78
CA LEU A 158 12.53 -6.31 -6.59
C LEU A 158 11.90 -5.01 -6.11
N LEU A 159 12.70 -4.14 -5.50
CA LEU A 159 12.28 -2.80 -5.08
C LEU A 159 12.16 -1.90 -6.31
N ASP A 160 11.11 -1.09 -6.37
CA ASP A 160 10.83 -0.22 -7.51
C ASP A 160 11.71 1.04 -7.51
N SER A 161 11.79 1.76 -6.40
CA SER A 161 12.53 3.02 -6.25
C SER A 161 12.74 3.38 -4.77
N GLY A 162 13.67 4.30 -4.48
CA GLY A 162 13.90 4.76 -3.11
C GLY A 162 14.94 5.87 -2.99
N GLN A 163 14.78 6.73 -1.98
CA GLN A 163 15.76 7.75 -1.58
C GLN A 163 15.96 7.70 -0.05
N TYR A 164 16.44 6.56 0.44
CA TYR A 164 16.40 6.25 1.87
C TYR A 164 17.28 7.14 2.72
N GLU A 165 18.48 7.49 2.22
CA GLU A 165 19.41 8.36 2.93
C GLU A 165 18.82 9.77 3.08
N LYS A 166 18.27 10.32 2.00
CA LYS A 166 17.56 11.60 2.02
C LYS A 166 16.36 11.58 2.97
N CYS A 167 15.60 10.49 3.00
CA CYS A 167 14.46 10.33 3.92
C CYS A 167 14.90 10.32 5.39
N LEU A 168 16.01 9.63 5.69
CA LEU A 168 16.61 9.62 7.01
C LEU A 168 17.08 11.03 7.41
N ASP A 169 17.77 11.75 6.51
CA ASP A 169 18.24 13.11 6.77
C ASP A 169 17.10 14.06 7.14
N VAL A 170 16.01 14.04 6.36
CA VAL A 170 14.80 14.85 6.66
C VAL A 170 14.25 14.57 8.05
N GLY A 171 14.20 13.30 8.47
CA GLY A 171 13.74 12.93 9.81
C GLY A 171 14.69 13.38 10.92
N LEU A 172 16.01 13.22 10.71
CA LEU A 172 17.03 13.60 11.70
C LEU A 172 17.02 15.12 11.94
N ASP A 173 16.90 15.89 10.85
CA ASP A 173 16.81 17.35 10.90
C ASP A 173 15.55 17.81 11.64
N ALA A 174 14.39 17.18 11.34
CA ALA A 174 13.12 17.55 11.96
C ALA A 174 13.10 17.36 13.48
N ILE A 175 13.83 16.36 14.00
CA ILE A 175 13.93 16.09 15.45
C ILE A 175 15.04 16.92 16.11
N GLY A 176 16.01 17.43 15.35
CA GLY A 176 17.22 18.04 15.89
C GLY A 176 18.15 16.99 16.49
N TYR A 177 18.45 15.93 15.72
CA TYR A 177 19.15 14.73 16.19
C TYR A 177 20.41 15.01 17.04
N ASP A 178 21.33 15.81 16.52
CA ASP A 178 22.60 16.10 17.21
C ASP A 178 22.41 16.89 18.51
N GLU A 179 21.42 17.78 18.55
CA GLU A 179 21.08 18.52 19.76
C GLU A 179 20.49 17.57 20.81
N PHE A 180 19.57 16.71 20.40
CA PHE A 180 18.97 15.73 21.30
C PHE A 180 20.00 14.73 21.84
N LEU A 181 20.99 14.32 21.05
CA LEU A 181 22.09 13.48 21.55
C LEU A 181 22.89 14.17 22.67
N ARG A 182 23.15 15.47 22.55
CA ARG A 182 23.81 16.25 23.63
C ARG A 182 22.93 16.37 24.86
N GLU A 183 21.63 16.62 24.67
CA GLU A 183 20.66 16.69 25.76
C GLU A 183 20.56 15.36 26.52
N LYS A 184 20.49 14.24 25.78
CA LYS A 184 20.43 12.89 26.34
C LYS A 184 21.62 12.59 27.27
N GLU A 185 22.83 12.94 26.87
CA GLU A 185 24.01 12.75 27.73
C GLU A 185 23.99 13.66 28.96
N ALA A 186 23.57 14.92 28.82
CA ALA A 186 23.43 15.85 29.95
C ALA A 186 22.35 15.38 30.94
N ALA A 187 21.21 14.90 30.43
CA ALA A 187 20.11 14.38 31.23
C ALA A 187 20.51 13.15 32.04
N ARG A 188 21.37 12.28 31.48
CA ARG A 188 21.90 11.11 32.18
C ARG A 188 22.65 11.49 33.46
N ALA A 189 23.43 12.58 33.44
CA ALA A 189 24.14 13.09 34.61
C ALA A 189 23.21 13.59 35.73
N GLN A 190 21.96 13.92 35.40
CA GLN A 190 20.92 14.39 36.32
C GLN A 190 19.98 13.26 36.77
N GLY A 191 20.31 12.00 36.47
CA GLY A 191 19.46 10.85 36.82
C GLY A 191 18.28 10.60 35.86
N ARG A 192 18.04 11.48 34.89
CA ARG A 192 16.97 11.33 33.88
C ARG A 192 17.34 10.28 32.82
N ARG A 193 16.34 9.76 32.10
CA ARG A 193 16.53 8.74 31.04
C ARG A 193 15.83 9.17 29.76
N LEU A 194 16.59 9.75 28.85
CA LEU A 194 16.13 10.09 27.51
C LEU A 194 16.49 8.97 26.51
N GLY A 195 15.54 8.67 25.63
CA GLY A 195 15.66 7.65 24.58
C GLY A 195 15.41 8.26 23.20
N ILE A 196 16.08 7.71 22.19
CA ILE A 196 15.80 8.00 20.78
C ILE A 196 15.79 6.70 19.99
N GLY A 197 14.67 6.45 19.30
CA GLY A 197 14.49 5.33 18.38
C GLY A 197 14.44 5.82 16.95
N ILE A 198 15.08 5.09 16.04
CA ILE A 198 14.98 5.29 14.59
C ILE A 198 14.41 4.01 13.98
N SER A 199 13.47 4.16 13.04
CA SER A 199 12.93 3.09 12.20
C SER A 199 12.98 3.50 10.74
N THR A 200 13.87 2.91 9.95
CA THR A 200 13.91 3.06 8.49
C THR A 200 13.20 1.89 7.82
N MET A 201 12.02 2.13 7.28
CA MET A 201 11.16 1.09 6.72
C MET A 201 11.00 1.22 5.20
N THR A 202 10.81 0.08 4.54
CA THR A 202 10.29 -0.02 3.17
C THR A 202 9.28 -1.16 3.14
N GLU A 203 8.13 -0.95 2.51
CA GLU A 203 6.96 -1.84 2.65
C GLU A 203 6.51 -2.38 1.29
N PRO A 204 6.41 -3.70 1.08
CA PRO A 204 5.76 -4.23 -0.11
C PRO A 204 4.25 -4.04 -0.01
N LEU A 205 3.71 -3.18 -0.86
CA LEU A 205 2.27 -2.93 -0.98
C LEU A 205 1.75 -3.32 -2.36
N GLY A 206 0.44 -3.53 -2.46
CA GLY A 206 -0.17 -3.84 -3.75
C GLY A 206 0.14 -5.26 -4.25
N ALA A 207 0.28 -6.23 -3.35
CA ALA A 207 0.41 -7.64 -3.71
C ALA A 207 -0.66 -8.01 -4.74
N GLY A 208 -0.22 -8.45 -5.92
CA GLY A 208 -1.12 -8.51 -7.07
C GLY A 208 -0.64 -9.27 -8.30
N ASN A 209 0.67 -9.36 -8.55
CA ASN A 209 1.20 -10.02 -9.76
C ASN A 209 0.66 -11.46 -9.86
N SER A 210 -0.17 -11.71 -10.87
CA SER A 210 -0.96 -12.94 -11.01
C SER A 210 -0.12 -14.22 -11.11
N ARG A 211 1.17 -14.11 -11.46
CA ARG A 211 2.10 -15.26 -11.50
C ARG A 211 2.39 -15.79 -10.09
N GLU A 212 2.41 -14.91 -9.10
CA GLU A 212 2.86 -15.20 -7.74
C GLU A 212 1.73 -15.12 -6.72
N TYR A 213 0.78 -14.20 -6.90
CA TYR A 213 -0.20 -13.82 -5.88
C TYR A 213 -1.62 -14.21 -6.29
N ASP A 214 -2.25 -15.02 -5.44
CA ASP A 214 -3.66 -15.39 -5.53
C ASP A 214 -4.25 -15.56 -4.13
N ILE A 215 -5.57 -15.35 -4.01
CA ILE A 215 -6.35 -15.73 -2.82
C ILE A 215 -7.29 -16.85 -3.25
N LEU A 216 -7.11 -18.04 -2.69
CA LEU A 216 -7.92 -19.22 -3.02
C LEU A 216 -7.99 -19.51 -4.54
N GLY A 217 -6.90 -19.28 -5.26
CA GLY A 217 -6.79 -19.46 -6.72
C GLY A 217 -7.19 -18.25 -7.56
N ILE A 218 -7.82 -17.23 -6.97
CA ILE A 218 -8.20 -16.00 -7.67
C ILE A 218 -7.03 -15.03 -7.68
N LYS A 219 -6.59 -14.64 -8.88
CA LYS A 219 -5.44 -13.75 -9.09
C LYS A 219 -5.69 -12.39 -8.46
N MET A 220 -4.65 -11.82 -7.85
CA MET A 220 -4.79 -10.61 -7.05
C MET A 220 -4.85 -9.28 -7.84
N PHE A 221 -5.54 -9.27 -8.98
CA PHE A 221 -5.83 -8.05 -9.76
C PHE A 221 -6.88 -7.17 -9.05
N ASP A 222 -7.13 -5.98 -9.58
CA ASP A 222 -8.33 -5.20 -9.25
C ASP A 222 -8.85 -4.51 -10.50
N ALA A 223 -10.00 -3.85 -10.41
CA ALA A 223 -10.70 -3.34 -11.56
C ALA A 223 -11.39 -1.99 -11.32
N ALA A 224 -11.62 -1.28 -12.41
CA ALA A 224 -12.41 -0.07 -12.46
C ALA A 224 -13.27 -0.01 -13.73
N GLU A 225 -14.49 0.50 -13.60
CA GLU A 225 -15.40 0.82 -14.70
C GLU A 225 -15.77 2.30 -14.60
N LEU A 226 -15.60 3.04 -15.69
CA LEU A 226 -15.87 4.47 -15.73
C LEU A 226 -16.87 4.77 -16.84
N ARG A 227 -17.97 5.43 -16.47
CA ARG A 227 -18.99 5.93 -17.39
C ARG A 227 -19.11 7.44 -17.27
N VAL A 228 -19.02 8.14 -18.39
CA VAL A 228 -19.30 9.57 -18.50
C VAL A 228 -20.69 9.76 -19.12
N HIS A 229 -21.54 10.50 -18.42
CA HIS A 229 -22.90 10.84 -18.84
C HIS A 229 -22.90 11.94 -19.90
N PRO A 230 -23.99 12.11 -20.67
CA PRO A 230 -24.11 13.21 -21.64
C PRO A 230 -23.88 14.61 -21.04
N SER A 231 -24.19 14.79 -19.76
CA SER A 231 -23.95 16.03 -19.00
C SER A 231 -22.48 16.33 -18.69
N GLY A 232 -21.56 15.39 -18.95
CA GLY A 232 -20.15 15.48 -18.57
C GLY A 232 -19.83 15.01 -17.15
N LYS A 233 -20.83 14.69 -16.31
CA LYS A 233 -20.65 14.01 -15.02
C LYS A 233 -20.30 12.54 -15.21
N ALA A 234 -19.73 11.89 -14.20
CA ALA A 234 -19.31 10.50 -14.31
C ALA A 234 -19.65 9.63 -13.10
N ILE A 235 -19.72 8.33 -13.34
CA ILE A 235 -19.75 7.28 -12.32
C ILE A 235 -18.50 6.41 -12.49
N LEU A 236 -17.73 6.28 -11.43
CA LEU A 236 -16.59 5.37 -11.32
C LEU A 236 -16.98 4.22 -10.37
N LYS A 237 -16.96 2.98 -10.85
CA LYS A 237 -17.11 1.80 -10.02
C LYS A 237 -15.76 1.13 -9.84
N ILE A 238 -15.44 0.70 -8.62
CA ILE A 238 -14.16 0.07 -8.29
C ILE A 238 -14.37 -1.27 -7.58
N GLY A 239 -13.44 -2.21 -7.78
CA GLY A 239 -13.45 -3.51 -7.10
C GLY A 239 -12.86 -3.48 -5.68
N ALA A 240 -12.25 -2.37 -5.28
CA ALA A 240 -11.82 -2.09 -3.91
C ALA A 240 -13.01 -1.71 -3.01
N GLN A 241 -12.90 -1.91 -1.70
CA GLN A 241 -13.95 -1.55 -0.72
C GLN A 241 -13.37 -0.56 0.30
N THR A 242 -14.08 0.52 0.63
CA THR A 242 -13.63 1.46 1.66
C THR A 242 -13.99 0.97 3.07
N GLN A 243 -13.22 1.36 4.07
CA GLN A 243 -13.47 1.25 5.51
C GLN A 243 -13.15 2.57 6.24
N GLY A 244 -13.10 3.71 5.51
CA GLY A 244 -12.82 5.04 6.06
C GLY A 244 -11.56 5.75 5.52
N GLN A 245 -10.84 5.14 4.58
CA GLN A 245 -9.64 5.70 3.95
C GLN A 245 -9.93 6.73 2.85
N GLY A 246 -11.20 7.03 2.55
CA GLY A 246 -11.61 8.07 1.61
C GLY A 246 -11.43 7.70 0.13
N HIS A 247 -11.76 6.47 -0.26
CA HIS A 247 -11.71 6.05 -1.66
C HIS A 247 -12.60 6.92 -2.55
N GLU A 248 -13.77 7.32 -2.05
CA GLU A 248 -14.75 8.12 -2.77
C GLU A 248 -14.16 9.48 -3.22
N THR A 249 -13.29 10.06 -2.41
CA THR A 249 -12.57 11.30 -2.72
C THR A 249 -11.35 11.03 -3.60
N THR A 250 -10.48 10.13 -3.16
CA THR A 250 -9.16 9.94 -3.78
C THR A 250 -9.24 9.35 -5.19
N PHE A 251 -10.17 8.44 -5.44
CA PHE A 251 -10.34 7.86 -6.78
C PHE A 251 -11.01 8.83 -7.75
N ALA A 252 -11.94 9.68 -7.27
CA ALA A 252 -12.47 10.78 -8.07
C ALA A 252 -11.37 11.77 -8.49
N GLN A 253 -10.39 12.03 -7.61
CA GLN A 253 -9.22 12.87 -7.93
C GLN A 253 -8.32 12.25 -9.01
N ILE A 254 -8.16 10.93 -9.05
CA ILE A 254 -7.42 10.25 -10.14
C ILE A 254 -8.13 10.48 -11.49
N VAL A 255 -9.45 10.28 -11.54
CA VAL A 255 -10.23 10.55 -12.75
C VAL A 255 -10.17 12.03 -13.14
N THR A 256 -10.23 12.93 -12.16
CA THR A 256 -10.07 14.38 -12.38
C THR A 256 -8.73 14.69 -13.04
N HIS A 257 -7.63 14.12 -12.55
CA HIS A 257 -6.31 14.34 -13.11
C HIS A 257 -6.16 13.79 -14.53
N GLU A 258 -6.82 12.67 -14.85
CA GLU A 258 -6.73 12.06 -16.17
C GLU A 258 -7.67 12.69 -17.20
N LEU A 259 -8.83 13.23 -16.79
CA LEU A 259 -9.90 13.68 -17.71
C LEU A 259 -10.31 15.14 -17.56
N GLY A 260 -9.90 15.85 -16.50
CA GLY A 260 -10.35 17.22 -16.22
C GLY A 260 -11.81 17.36 -15.80
N ILE A 261 -12.53 16.26 -15.55
CA ILE A 261 -13.87 16.29 -14.94
C ILE A 261 -13.71 16.63 -13.46
N PRO A 262 -14.40 17.64 -12.91
CA PRO A 262 -14.29 17.98 -11.50
C PRO A 262 -14.62 16.79 -10.58
N ALA A 263 -13.83 16.58 -9.52
CA ALA A 263 -14.05 15.49 -8.57
C ALA A 263 -15.48 15.47 -7.99
N ALA A 264 -16.07 16.65 -7.77
CA ALA A 264 -17.44 16.78 -7.28
C ALA A 264 -18.52 16.28 -8.27
N ASP A 265 -18.18 16.13 -9.55
CA ASP A 265 -19.05 15.61 -10.60
C ASP A 265 -18.78 14.13 -10.90
N ILE A 266 -17.97 13.46 -10.07
CA ILE A 266 -17.65 12.03 -10.19
C ILE A 266 -18.20 11.31 -8.96
N LEU A 267 -19.20 10.46 -9.16
CA LEU A 267 -19.69 9.54 -8.14
C LEU A 267 -18.84 8.27 -8.14
N VAL A 268 -18.22 7.93 -7.01
CA VAL A 268 -17.50 6.67 -6.85
C VAL A 268 -18.37 5.64 -6.14
N GLN A 269 -18.45 4.42 -6.68
CA GLN A 269 -19.22 3.30 -6.15
C GLN A 269 -18.32 2.08 -5.87
N HIS A 270 -18.58 1.40 -4.76
CA HIS A 270 -17.86 0.19 -4.34
C HIS A 270 -18.75 -0.70 -3.45
N GLY A 271 -18.41 -1.98 -3.33
CA GLY A 271 -18.95 -2.89 -2.31
C GLY A 271 -20.28 -3.60 -2.64
N ASP A 272 -20.93 -3.23 -3.74
CA ASP A 272 -22.11 -3.93 -4.27
C ASP A 272 -21.67 -4.86 -5.41
N THR A 273 -21.65 -6.17 -5.16
CA THR A 273 -21.14 -7.18 -6.11
C THR A 273 -21.99 -7.32 -7.37
N ASP A 274 -23.23 -6.82 -7.36
CA ASP A 274 -24.09 -6.83 -8.56
C ASP A 274 -23.79 -5.65 -9.47
N ASN A 275 -23.22 -4.56 -8.92
CA ASN A 275 -23.09 -3.28 -9.61
C ASN A 275 -21.65 -2.79 -9.78
N THR A 276 -20.66 -3.45 -9.17
CA THR A 276 -19.24 -3.06 -9.21
C THR A 276 -18.41 -4.14 -9.88
N PRO A 277 -17.31 -3.79 -10.58
CA PRO A 277 -16.48 -4.78 -11.24
C PRO A 277 -15.82 -5.70 -10.21
N PHE A 278 -15.51 -6.93 -10.60
CA PHE A 278 -14.84 -7.86 -9.70
C PHE A 278 -13.47 -7.31 -9.29
N GLY A 279 -13.20 -7.27 -7.98
CA GLY A 279 -11.91 -6.95 -7.41
C GLY A 279 -11.66 -7.76 -6.15
N MET A 280 -10.47 -7.61 -5.61
CA MET A 280 -10.06 -8.35 -4.41
C MET A 280 -10.34 -7.59 -3.12
N GLY A 281 -11.01 -6.44 -3.21
CA GLY A 281 -11.26 -5.58 -2.05
C GLY A 281 -9.99 -4.88 -1.54
N THR A 282 -10.06 -4.45 -0.28
CA THR A 282 -9.02 -3.61 0.33
C THR A 282 -8.47 -4.19 1.60
N TYR A 283 -7.16 -4.39 1.58
CA TYR A 283 -6.28 -4.81 2.67
C TYR A 283 -4.84 -4.60 2.19
N ALA A 284 -3.85 -4.73 3.08
CA ALA A 284 -2.42 -4.60 2.74
C ALA A 284 -2.10 -3.40 1.83
N SER A 285 -2.80 -2.27 2.08
CA SER A 285 -2.69 -1.01 1.34
C SER A 285 -2.73 -1.15 -0.19
N ARG A 286 -3.45 -2.15 -0.72
CA ARG A 286 -3.44 -2.46 -2.16
C ARG A 286 -4.34 -1.59 -3.04
N SER A 287 -5.25 -0.79 -2.45
CA SER A 287 -6.23 -0.01 -3.21
C SER A 287 -5.56 0.93 -4.22
N THR A 288 -4.65 1.79 -3.77
CA THR A 288 -3.98 2.74 -4.67
C THR A 288 -3.08 2.03 -5.69
N PRO A 289 -2.20 1.09 -5.29
CA PRO A 289 -1.35 0.38 -6.25
C PRO A 289 -2.12 -0.36 -7.34
N VAL A 290 -3.25 -1.02 -7.01
CA VAL A 290 -3.94 -1.91 -7.95
C VAL A 290 -5.21 -1.26 -8.53
N ALA A 291 -6.19 -0.93 -7.69
CA ALA A 291 -7.42 -0.30 -8.15
C ALA A 291 -7.19 1.14 -8.65
N GLY A 292 -6.27 1.88 -8.03
CA GLY A 292 -5.89 3.23 -8.48
C GLY A 292 -5.24 3.21 -9.87
N ALA A 293 -4.38 2.23 -10.14
CA ALA A 293 -3.85 1.98 -11.47
C ALA A 293 -4.95 1.59 -12.48
N ALA A 294 -5.87 0.69 -12.10
CA ALA A 294 -7.03 0.36 -12.94
C ALA A 294 -7.90 1.61 -13.25
N THR A 295 -8.06 2.49 -12.26
CA THR A 295 -8.79 3.77 -12.40
C THR A 295 -8.11 4.71 -13.39
N ALA A 296 -6.79 4.89 -13.28
CA ALA A 296 -6.04 5.67 -14.26
C ALA A 296 -6.11 5.03 -15.67
N MET A 297 -6.01 3.70 -15.78
CA MET A 297 -6.11 3.00 -17.05
C MET A 297 -7.47 3.18 -17.71
N VAL A 298 -8.58 3.01 -16.97
CA VAL A 298 -9.92 3.18 -17.54
C VAL A 298 -10.16 4.63 -17.95
N ALA A 299 -9.69 5.60 -17.17
CA ALA A 299 -9.75 7.01 -17.52
C ALA A 299 -8.96 7.32 -18.80
N ARG A 300 -7.77 6.74 -18.98
CA ARG A 300 -6.97 6.87 -20.21
C ARG A 300 -7.66 6.26 -21.42
N LYS A 301 -8.33 5.11 -21.27
CA LYS A 301 -9.14 4.51 -22.35
C LYS A 301 -10.32 5.41 -22.73
N VAL A 302 -11.01 5.98 -21.75
CA VAL A 302 -12.07 6.99 -21.98
C VAL A 302 -11.50 8.22 -22.70
N ARG A 303 -10.34 8.72 -22.30
CA ARG A 303 -9.66 9.84 -22.98
C ARG A 303 -9.32 9.51 -24.44
N ALA A 304 -8.84 8.30 -24.72
CA ALA A 304 -8.56 7.86 -26.09
C ALA A 304 -9.83 7.81 -26.95
N LYS A 305 -10.97 7.34 -26.41
CA LYS A 305 -12.27 7.42 -27.11
C LYS A 305 -12.71 8.87 -27.33
N ALA A 306 -12.54 9.73 -26.32
CA ALA A 306 -12.87 11.15 -26.40
C ALA A 306 -12.01 11.92 -27.41
N ARG A 307 -10.75 11.52 -27.63
CA ARG A 307 -9.87 12.08 -28.66
C ARG A 307 -10.41 11.85 -30.07
N LYS A 308 -10.96 10.67 -30.35
CA LYS A 308 -11.63 10.36 -31.63
C LYS A 308 -12.87 11.21 -31.85
N LEU A 309 -13.65 11.42 -30.78
CA LEU A 309 -14.81 12.31 -30.82
C LEU A 309 -14.38 13.77 -31.04
N ALA A 310 -13.29 14.21 -30.41
CA ALA A 310 -12.75 15.55 -30.62
C ALA A 310 -12.28 15.76 -32.07
N ALA A 311 -11.60 14.78 -32.65
CA ALA A 311 -11.18 14.82 -34.05
C ALA A 311 -12.38 14.95 -35.00
N HIS A 312 -13.46 14.18 -34.75
CA HIS A 312 -14.72 14.28 -35.50
C HIS A 312 -15.38 15.67 -35.36
N LEU A 313 -15.49 16.19 -34.13
CA LEU A 313 -16.10 17.50 -33.86
C LEU A 313 -15.32 18.67 -34.47
N LEU A 314 -14.00 18.52 -34.60
CA LEU A 314 -13.09 19.54 -35.13
C LEU A 314 -12.77 19.35 -36.62
N GLU A 315 -13.31 18.31 -37.25
CA GLU A 315 -13.09 17.95 -38.65
C GLU A 315 -11.60 17.81 -39.03
N VAL A 316 -10.80 17.20 -38.14
CA VAL A 316 -9.35 16.96 -38.34
C VAL A 316 -8.98 15.51 -38.05
N SER A 317 -7.73 15.12 -38.37
CA SER A 317 -7.19 13.82 -38.00
C SER A 317 -6.96 13.70 -36.49
N GLU A 318 -7.05 12.48 -35.93
CA GLU A 318 -6.73 12.20 -34.53
C GLU A 318 -5.27 12.59 -34.17
N GLU A 319 -4.37 12.52 -35.15
CA GLU A 319 -2.94 12.85 -35.02
C GLU A 319 -2.68 14.36 -34.84
N ASP A 320 -3.61 15.19 -35.34
CA ASP A 320 -3.57 16.65 -35.23
C ASP A 320 -4.20 17.14 -33.92
N ILE A 321 -4.75 16.25 -33.10
CA ILE A 321 -5.30 16.59 -31.80
C ILE A 321 -4.22 16.60 -30.73
N GLU A 322 -4.18 17.66 -29.94
CA GLU A 322 -3.43 17.77 -28.71
C GLU A 322 -4.36 17.76 -27.49
N TRP A 323 -3.82 17.46 -26.31
CA TRP A 323 -4.58 17.38 -25.07
C TRP A 323 -3.96 18.28 -24.01
N GLU A 324 -4.81 19.08 -23.37
CA GLU A 324 -4.58 19.68 -22.06
C GLU A 324 -5.67 19.22 -21.10
N LEU A 325 -5.49 19.41 -19.79
CA LEU A 325 -6.41 18.88 -18.79
C LEU A 325 -7.85 19.33 -19.04
N GLY A 326 -8.72 18.39 -19.44
CA GLY A 326 -10.14 18.64 -19.71
C GLY A 326 -10.48 19.06 -21.13
N ARG A 327 -9.51 19.21 -22.03
CA ARG A 327 -9.74 19.79 -23.36
C ARG A 327 -8.81 19.24 -24.44
N PHE A 328 -9.38 18.97 -25.60
CA PHE A 328 -8.69 18.64 -26.83
C PHE A 328 -8.62 19.87 -27.76
N TYR A 329 -7.53 20.05 -28.49
CA TYR A 329 -7.39 21.18 -29.43
C TYR A 329 -6.53 20.82 -30.64
N VAL A 330 -6.65 21.57 -31.73
CA VAL A 330 -5.88 21.34 -32.96
C VAL A 330 -4.43 21.83 -32.80
N ARG A 331 -3.45 21.00 -33.17
CA ARG A 331 -2.02 21.33 -33.19
C ARG A 331 -1.80 22.60 -34.02
N GLY A 332 -1.14 23.60 -33.42
CA GLY A 332 -0.88 24.89 -34.08
C GLY A 332 -2.05 25.88 -34.07
N ALA A 333 -3.24 25.48 -33.60
CA ALA A 333 -4.41 26.34 -33.45
C ALA A 333 -5.11 26.12 -32.09
N PRO A 334 -4.46 26.46 -30.96
CA PRO A 334 -4.93 26.12 -29.61
C PRO A 334 -6.28 26.76 -29.21
N ASN A 335 -6.74 27.77 -29.94
CA ASN A 335 -8.08 28.35 -29.75
C ASN A 335 -9.20 27.47 -30.35
N ASN A 336 -8.87 26.57 -31.27
CA ASN A 336 -9.81 25.62 -31.87
C ASN A 336 -9.77 24.30 -31.10
N GLY A 337 -10.75 24.06 -30.24
CA GLY A 337 -10.76 22.89 -29.37
C GLY A 337 -12.12 22.62 -28.72
N VAL A 338 -12.27 21.42 -28.16
CA VAL A 338 -13.47 20.93 -27.50
C VAL A 338 -13.12 20.31 -26.14
N SER A 339 -13.97 20.57 -25.16
CA SER A 339 -13.88 20.03 -23.81
C SER A 339 -14.25 18.56 -23.73
N ILE A 340 -13.88 17.91 -22.63
CA ILE A 340 -14.31 16.53 -22.32
C ILE A 340 -15.84 16.43 -22.21
N GLN A 341 -16.51 17.49 -21.76
CA GLN A 341 -17.98 17.56 -21.67
C GLN A 341 -18.63 17.63 -23.05
N GLU A 342 -18.06 18.38 -23.99
CA GLU A 342 -18.53 18.41 -25.38
C GLU A 342 -18.33 17.04 -26.05
N CYS A 343 -17.18 16.39 -25.84
CA CYS A 343 -16.96 15.02 -26.28
C CYS A 343 -17.97 14.04 -25.64
N ALA A 344 -18.30 14.22 -24.35
CA ALA A 344 -19.28 13.39 -23.67
C ALA A 344 -20.66 13.52 -24.31
N MET A 345 -21.13 14.73 -24.62
CA MET A 345 -22.41 14.93 -25.32
C MET A 345 -22.39 14.33 -26.74
N ALA A 346 -21.31 14.55 -27.48
CA ALA A 346 -21.13 14.04 -28.84
C ALA A 346 -21.19 12.50 -28.89
N ALA A 347 -20.67 11.82 -27.86
CA ALA A 347 -20.72 10.36 -27.76
C ALA A 347 -22.15 9.78 -27.78
N TYR A 348 -23.18 10.56 -27.49
CA TYR A 348 -24.59 10.12 -27.49
C TYR A 348 -25.44 10.72 -28.63
N GLY A 349 -24.90 11.64 -29.43
CA GLY A 349 -25.71 12.35 -30.44
C GLY A 349 -24.99 12.83 -31.70
N ASN A 350 -23.66 12.91 -31.70
CA ASN A 350 -22.85 13.34 -32.86
C ASN A 350 -21.50 12.60 -32.88
N MET A 351 -21.53 11.36 -33.33
CA MET A 351 -20.40 10.44 -33.29
C MET A 351 -20.01 9.99 -34.70
N PRO A 352 -18.72 9.72 -34.97
CA PRO A 352 -18.28 9.21 -36.26
C PRO A 352 -18.74 7.77 -36.49
N ASP A 353 -18.85 7.39 -37.76
CA ASP A 353 -19.17 6.01 -38.16
C ASP A 353 -18.15 5.01 -37.59
N GLY A 354 -18.65 3.85 -37.17
CA GLY A 354 -17.82 2.75 -36.64
C GLY A 354 -17.36 2.93 -35.19
N LEU A 355 -17.68 4.07 -34.54
CA LEU A 355 -17.56 4.19 -33.09
C LEU A 355 -18.83 3.68 -32.42
N GLU A 356 -18.73 2.99 -31.28
CA GLU A 356 -19.91 2.64 -30.48
C GLU A 356 -20.41 3.86 -29.69
N PRO A 357 -21.74 4.04 -29.48
CA PRO A 357 -22.27 5.14 -28.68
C PRO A 357 -21.78 5.13 -27.23
N GLY A 358 -21.93 6.28 -26.55
CA GLY A 358 -21.57 6.48 -25.15
C GLY A 358 -20.08 6.70 -24.91
N LEU A 359 -19.74 7.18 -23.72
CA LEU A 359 -18.35 7.46 -23.31
C LEU A 359 -18.02 6.71 -22.02
N GLU A 360 -17.64 5.45 -22.17
CA GLU A 360 -17.39 4.54 -21.06
C GLU A 360 -16.34 3.48 -21.39
N ASN A 361 -15.75 2.88 -20.36
CA ASN A 361 -14.83 1.75 -20.51
C ASN A 361 -14.68 0.97 -19.19
N ASN A 362 -13.93 -0.14 -19.24
CA ASN A 362 -13.47 -0.87 -18.05
C ASN A 362 -11.97 -1.21 -18.14
N ALA A 363 -11.35 -1.46 -16.99
CA ALA A 363 -9.97 -1.94 -16.91
C ALA A 363 -9.81 -2.90 -15.73
N TYR A 364 -9.12 -4.01 -16.00
CA TYR A 364 -8.61 -4.93 -15.00
C TYR A 364 -7.09 -4.78 -14.99
N TYR A 365 -6.51 -4.53 -13.82
CA TYR A 365 -5.08 -4.32 -13.67
C TYR A 365 -4.43 -5.47 -12.90
N ASP A 366 -3.61 -6.23 -13.62
CA ASP A 366 -2.66 -7.18 -13.06
C ASP A 366 -1.31 -6.46 -12.88
N PRO A 367 -0.89 -6.13 -11.64
CA PRO A 367 0.29 -5.31 -11.43
C PRO A 367 1.56 -6.10 -11.77
N PRO A 368 2.52 -5.48 -12.49
CA PRO A 368 3.76 -6.15 -12.89
C PRO A 368 4.69 -6.43 -11.71
N ASN A 369 4.59 -5.62 -10.65
CA ASN A 369 5.34 -5.73 -9.40
C ASN A 369 4.52 -5.10 -8.26
N MET A 370 4.97 -5.28 -7.02
CA MET A 370 4.51 -4.50 -5.87
C MET A 370 5.11 -3.08 -5.88
N THR A 371 4.49 -2.17 -5.12
CA THR A 371 5.03 -0.83 -4.86
C THR A 371 5.75 -0.80 -3.52
N TRP A 372 6.86 -0.06 -3.42
CA TRP A 372 7.68 -0.03 -2.20
C TRP A 372 7.81 1.38 -1.60
N PRO A 373 6.77 1.93 -0.96
CA PRO A 373 6.94 3.14 -0.17
C PRO A 373 7.89 2.92 0.99
N PHE A 374 8.52 4.00 1.42
CA PHE A 374 9.52 4.01 2.48
C PHE A 374 9.32 5.20 3.41
N ALA A 375 9.85 5.08 4.62
CA ALA A 375 9.82 6.13 5.63
C ALA A 375 10.99 6.01 6.61
N ALA A 376 11.33 7.12 7.25
CA ALA A 376 12.16 7.16 8.46
C ALA A 376 11.32 7.77 9.60
N TYR A 377 11.02 6.97 10.62
CA TYR A 377 10.37 7.45 11.84
C TYR A 377 11.42 7.60 12.94
N ILE A 378 11.41 8.74 13.63
CA ILE A 378 12.37 9.07 14.67
C ILE A 378 11.61 9.57 15.88
N VAL A 379 11.69 8.85 17.00
CA VAL A 379 10.93 9.16 18.20
C VAL A 379 11.87 9.42 19.36
N THR A 380 11.67 10.53 20.06
CA THR A 380 12.34 10.82 21.32
C THR A 380 11.38 10.60 22.47
N VAL A 381 11.90 10.03 23.56
CA VAL A 381 11.11 9.70 24.76
C VAL A 381 11.87 10.07 26.03
N GLU A 382 11.14 10.33 27.10
CA GLU A 382 11.66 10.32 28.47
C GLU A 382 11.04 9.17 29.24
N VAL A 383 11.85 8.49 30.07
CA VAL A 383 11.42 7.41 30.94
C VAL A 383 11.71 7.79 32.38
N ASP A 384 10.70 7.67 33.24
CA ASP A 384 10.89 7.73 34.68
C ASP A 384 11.57 6.42 35.15
N PRO A 385 12.80 6.49 35.70
CA PRO A 385 13.54 5.31 36.10
C PRO A 385 12.96 4.59 37.33
N GLU A 386 12.11 5.24 38.13
CA GLU A 386 11.51 4.64 39.32
C GLU A 386 10.21 3.91 38.99
N THR A 387 9.39 4.49 38.10
CA THR A 387 8.05 3.97 37.78
C THR A 387 8.00 3.19 36.46
N GLY A 388 8.96 3.42 35.55
CA GLY A 388 8.95 2.91 34.19
C GLY A 388 7.91 3.58 33.27
N VAL A 389 7.19 4.59 33.76
CA VAL A 389 6.31 5.43 32.94
C VAL A 389 7.18 6.18 31.93
N TRP A 390 6.68 6.34 30.71
CA TRP A 390 7.40 7.03 29.65
C TRP A 390 6.46 7.89 28.81
N ASP A 391 7.01 8.98 28.30
CA ASP A 391 6.31 9.95 27.47
C ASP A 391 7.02 10.12 26.13
N VAL A 392 6.24 10.30 25.06
CA VAL A 392 6.76 10.76 23.76
C VAL A 392 7.04 12.25 23.86
N LEU A 393 8.28 12.64 23.58
CA LEU A 393 8.69 14.04 23.53
C LEU A 393 8.45 14.61 22.12
N ARG A 394 8.93 13.90 21.09
CA ARG A 394 8.74 14.23 19.67
C ARG A 394 8.69 12.95 18.83
N MET A 395 7.98 12.99 17.69
CA MET A 395 7.88 11.92 16.70
C MET A 395 7.85 12.50 15.29
#